data_AF-A0A483A9A2-F1
#
_entry.id   AF-A0A483A9A2-F1
#
_cell.length_a   1.000
_cell.length_b   1.000
_cell.length_c   1.000
_cell.angle_alpha   90.00
_cell.angle_beta   90.00
_cell.angle_gamma   90.00
#
_symmetry.space_group_name_H-M   'P 1'
#
loop_
_entity.id
_entity.type
_entity.pdbx_description
1 polymer ?
#
loop_
_entity_poly.entity_id
_entity_poly.type
_entity_poly.pdbx_seq_one_letter_code
_entity_poly.pdbx_strand_id
1 'polypeptide(L)'
;MSRIYDEFGQKLFEQNVRTFLQFRGSVNKGLRNTIEGAPTMFFAYNNGITATATSVETEDGRIKKIHNLQIVNGGQTTSAIYAAVKNFKQDVSRVSVQMKLSVVKDSEKQDDFVSKVSEYANTQNKINKSDFFSNSPFHKEFKNHSTRVYAPTADGSQLRTHWFYERVRGEYLNKQAYLTSAEKIKFQLENPKSQLLDKTFLAKSENTWLQKPNVVSKGAQFSFTKFAEEITEQLEKDSLAITEKYFKDAICRVILFKNVEKMVSKSNWYDGGFRAQTVTYSIAYLSHYVSQKKKFLDFNKIWEVQSLPQVLMSALEIITKDVYQAITNPPEGYANISQYCKKDFCWDMLIKKMDIDIFLEGMLINKEDEQYIKKTAKQEKKLDSGIEIQAFVITLDRRKWLKLLEYYKKEDDISPMQLDILDKYCSGRLLPPSEKQSKVLYEIHNGAIDEGFIL
;
A
#
# COMPACT_ATOMS: atom_id res chain seq x y z
N MET A 1 2.11 -10.98 26.48
CA MET A 1 2.43 -10.22 25.24
C MET A 1 3.18 -11.06 24.21
N SER A 2 4.35 -11.63 24.52
CA SER A 2 5.15 -12.42 23.55
C SER A 2 4.34 -13.55 22.87
N ARG A 3 3.62 -14.37 23.64
CA ARG A 3 2.75 -15.44 23.10
C ARG A 3 1.64 -14.92 22.18
N ILE A 4 0.97 -13.83 22.58
CA ILE A 4 -0.09 -13.18 21.78
C ILE A 4 0.48 -12.71 20.45
N TYR A 5 1.69 -12.14 20.45
CA TYR A 5 2.35 -11.70 19.23
C TYR A 5 2.83 -12.86 18.34
N ASP A 6 3.28 -13.98 18.91
CA ASP A 6 3.64 -15.21 18.18
C ASP A 6 2.42 -15.80 17.43
N GLU A 7 1.24 -15.73 18.05
CA GLU A 7 -0.01 -16.27 17.50
C GLU A 7 -0.67 -15.37 16.44
N PHE A 8 -0.80 -14.07 16.72
CA PHE A 8 -1.57 -13.15 15.86
C PHE A 8 -0.69 -12.27 14.97
N GLY A 9 0.60 -12.14 15.26
CA GLY A 9 1.57 -11.41 14.45
C GLY A 9 1.14 -9.98 14.10
N GLN A 10 1.20 -9.65 12.81
CA GLN A 10 0.86 -8.30 12.33
C GLN A 10 -0.64 -7.95 12.45
N LYS A 11 -1.53 -8.94 12.62
CA LYS A 11 -2.98 -8.71 12.77
C LYS A 11 -3.33 -7.86 13.99
N LEU A 12 -2.47 -7.87 15.01
CA LEU A 12 -2.60 -7.03 16.20
C LEU A 12 -2.36 -5.54 15.94
N PHE A 13 -1.84 -5.19 14.75
CA PHE A 13 -1.48 -3.83 14.36
C PHE A 13 -2.19 -3.38 13.07
N GLU A 14 -3.12 -4.15 12.51
CA GLU A 14 -3.74 -3.87 11.20
C GLU A 14 -4.52 -2.56 11.19
N GLN A 15 -5.12 -2.19 12.31
CA GLN A 15 -5.83 -0.92 12.48
C GLN A 15 -4.90 0.25 12.88
N ASN A 16 -3.60 0.00 13.03
CA ASN A 16 -2.62 1.03 13.31
C ASN A 16 -2.18 1.71 12.00
N VAL A 17 -2.15 3.04 11.98
CA VAL A 17 -1.66 3.83 10.83
C VAL A 17 -0.16 3.66 10.56
N ARG A 18 0.58 2.99 11.45
CA ARG A 18 2.00 2.67 11.29
C ARG A 18 2.25 1.17 11.50
N THR A 19 2.85 0.52 10.51
CA THR A 19 3.54 -0.76 10.74
C THR A 19 4.77 -0.46 11.56
N PHE A 20 4.97 -1.34 12.53
CA PHE A 20 6.05 -1.24 13.49
C PHE A 20 7.40 -0.93 12.82
N LEU A 21 7.96 0.27 13.00
CA LEU A 21 9.18 0.67 12.30
C LEU A 21 10.38 -0.11 12.85
N GLN A 22 10.95 -1.00 12.02
CA GLN A 22 12.29 -1.60 12.06
C GLN A 22 13.05 -1.67 13.41
N PHE A 23 13.59 -2.86 13.64
CA PHE A 23 14.51 -3.30 14.70
C PHE A 23 15.87 -2.57 14.79
N ARG A 24 16.07 -1.43 14.10
CA ARG A 24 17.33 -0.68 14.13
C ARG A 24 17.08 0.78 14.53
N GLY A 25 17.45 1.08 15.76
CA GLY A 25 17.42 2.42 16.36
C GLY A 25 17.88 2.38 17.81
N SER A 26 18.34 3.52 18.35
CA SER A 26 18.78 3.66 19.74
C SER A 26 17.70 3.26 20.76
N VAL A 27 16.42 3.47 20.43
CA VAL A 27 15.28 3.12 21.27
C VAL A 27 15.16 1.60 21.50
N ASN A 28 15.37 0.79 20.46
CA ASN A 28 15.34 -0.68 20.60
C ASN A 28 16.53 -1.20 21.42
N LYS A 29 17.66 -0.48 21.41
CA LYS A 29 18.81 -0.78 22.28
C LYS A 29 18.47 -0.50 23.75
N GLY A 30 17.77 0.59 24.06
CA GLY A 30 17.31 0.90 25.42
C GLY A 30 16.32 -0.14 25.98
N LEU A 31 15.33 -0.52 25.18
CA LEU A 31 14.38 -1.59 25.53
C LEU A 31 15.10 -2.91 25.82
N ARG A 32 16.02 -3.31 24.94
CA ARG A 32 16.81 -4.53 25.10
C ARG A 32 17.71 -4.49 26.34
N ASN A 33 18.44 -3.39 26.54
CA ASN A 33 19.30 -3.21 27.72
C ASN A 33 18.49 -3.32 29.02
N THR A 34 17.26 -2.82 29.04
CA THR A 34 16.41 -2.94 30.22
C THR A 34 15.94 -4.38 30.43
N ILE A 35 15.55 -5.09 29.37
CA ILE A 35 15.17 -6.51 29.46
C ILE A 35 16.34 -7.35 29.99
N GLU A 36 17.57 -7.09 29.53
CA GLU A 36 18.76 -7.85 29.90
C GLU A 36 19.31 -7.47 31.29
N GLY A 37 19.46 -6.17 31.57
CA GLY A 37 20.16 -5.67 32.74
C GLY A 37 19.27 -5.27 33.92
N ALA A 38 18.00 -4.93 33.69
CA ALA A 38 17.09 -4.43 34.72
C ALA A 38 15.61 -4.78 34.44
N PRO A 39 15.25 -6.06 34.28
CA PRO A 39 13.91 -6.46 33.79
C PRO A 39 12.76 -6.01 34.69
N THR A 40 12.98 -5.95 36.01
CA THR A 40 11.99 -5.47 36.99
C THR A 40 11.70 -3.98 36.86
N MET A 41 12.65 -3.21 36.31
CA MET A 41 12.49 -1.76 36.06
C MET A 41 11.88 -1.47 34.70
N PHE A 42 11.56 -2.51 33.89
CA PHE A 42 11.04 -2.31 32.54
C PHE A 42 9.77 -1.46 32.53
N PHE A 43 8.89 -1.67 33.51
CA PHE A 43 7.66 -0.89 33.71
C PHE A 43 7.95 0.61 33.91
N ALA A 44 9.01 0.95 34.63
CA ALA A 44 9.36 2.32 34.98
C ALA A 44 10.16 3.03 33.87
N TYR A 45 11.03 2.30 33.16
CA TYR A 45 11.99 2.87 32.21
C TYR A 45 11.49 2.93 30.78
N ASN A 46 10.43 2.20 30.44
CA ASN A 46 10.00 2.05 29.05
C ASN A 46 8.51 2.36 28.88
N ASN A 47 8.18 2.86 27.69
CA ASN A 47 6.79 3.10 27.32
C ASN A 47 6.01 1.79 27.26
N GLY A 48 4.78 1.84 27.78
CA GLY A 48 3.84 0.73 27.75
C GLY A 48 3.20 0.48 26.39
N ILE A 49 2.06 -0.21 26.41
CA ILE A 49 1.23 -0.51 25.25
C ILE A 49 -0.08 0.25 25.41
N THR A 50 -0.51 0.93 24.35
CA THR A 50 -1.89 1.41 24.23
C THR A 50 -2.62 0.50 23.26
N ALA A 51 -3.74 -0.04 23.72
CA ALA A 51 -4.55 -0.95 22.95
C ALA A 51 -6.03 -0.58 23.03
N THR A 52 -6.76 -1.05 22.03
CA THR A 52 -8.21 -0.97 21.95
C THR A 52 -8.78 -2.38 21.88
N ALA A 53 -10.01 -2.54 22.34
CA ALA A 53 -10.73 -3.80 22.32
C ALA A 53 -12.23 -3.53 22.20
N THR A 54 -12.98 -4.51 21.68
CA THR A 54 -14.45 -4.44 21.64
C THR A 54 -15.06 -4.79 22.97
N SER A 55 -14.50 -5.76 23.68
CA SER A 55 -14.92 -6.12 25.03
C SER A 55 -13.81 -6.81 25.81
N VAL A 56 -13.96 -6.80 27.13
CA VAL A 56 -13.05 -7.46 28.08
C VAL A 56 -13.86 -8.27 29.07
N GLU A 57 -13.41 -9.48 29.34
CA GLU A 57 -13.93 -10.33 30.41
C GLU A 57 -12.94 -10.29 31.57
N THR A 58 -13.42 -9.98 32.77
CA THR A 58 -12.59 -9.88 33.97
C THR A 58 -13.01 -10.91 35.02
N GLU A 59 -12.05 -11.50 35.70
CA GLU A 59 -12.22 -12.44 36.81
C GLU A 59 -11.24 -12.05 37.91
N ASP A 60 -11.72 -11.89 39.15
CA ASP A 60 -10.93 -11.48 40.31
C ASP A 60 -10.06 -10.23 40.09
N GLY A 61 -10.62 -9.22 39.41
CA GLY A 61 -9.91 -7.98 39.09
C GLY A 61 -8.80 -8.13 38.04
N ARG A 62 -8.68 -9.29 37.39
CA ARG A 62 -7.75 -9.55 36.28
C ARG A 62 -8.51 -9.74 34.98
N ILE A 63 -7.89 -9.34 33.88
CA ILE A 63 -8.45 -9.60 32.54
C ILE A 63 -8.24 -11.07 32.20
N LYS A 64 -9.34 -11.79 32.00
CA LYS A 64 -9.37 -13.19 31.56
C LYS A 64 -9.33 -13.30 30.04
N LYS A 65 -10.07 -12.42 29.35
CA LYS A 65 -10.17 -12.42 27.89
C LYS A 65 -10.33 -11.01 27.34
N ILE A 66 -9.72 -10.75 26.19
CA ILE A 66 -9.88 -9.51 25.42
C ILE A 66 -10.37 -9.89 24.04
N HIS A 67 -11.47 -9.27 23.60
CA HIS A 67 -12.01 -9.46 22.26
C HIS A 67 -11.54 -8.35 21.33
N ASN A 68 -11.11 -8.73 20.12
CA ASN A 68 -10.57 -7.82 19.10
C ASN A 68 -9.49 -6.85 19.62
N LEU A 69 -8.45 -7.41 20.24
CA LEU A 69 -7.31 -6.64 20.75
C LEU A 69 -6.52 -6.00 19.59
N GLN A 70 -6.48 -4.67 19.55
CA GLN A 70 -5.74 -3.90 18.55
C GLN A 70 -4.77 -2.95 19.23
N ILE A 71 -3.48 -3.09 18.93
CA ILE A 71 -2.41 -2.27 19.52
C ILE A 71 -2.19 -1.02 18.66
N VAL A 72 -2.59 0.12 19.21
CA VAL A 72 -2.50 1.43 18.55
C VAL A 72 -1.20 2.18 18.89
N ASN A 73 -0.55 1.83 20.00
CA ASN A 73 0.81 2.28 20.36
C ASN A 73 1.51 1.20 21.20
N GLY A 74 2.84 1.08 21.12
CA GLY A 74 3.60 0.07 21.85
C GLY A 74 4.12 -1.08 20.99
N GLY A 75 4.19 -0.89 19.66
CA GLY A 75 4.82 -1.85 18.75
C GLY A 75 6.30 -2.10 19.13
N GLN A 76 7.06 -1.06 19.52
CA GLN A 76 8.48 -1.20 19.93
C GLN A 76 8.60 -2.10 21.14
N THR A 77 7.80 -1.83 22.16
CA THR A 77 7.73 -2.59 23.40
C THR A 77 7.33 -4.05 23.13
N THR A 78 6.27 -4.27 22.36
CA THR A 78 5.77 -5.60 22.00
C THR A 78 6.82 -6.41 21.24
N SER A 79 7.38 -5.84 20.17
CA SER A 79 8.34 -6.51 19.32
C SER A 79 9.69 -6.73 20.00
N ALA A 80 10.14 -5.83 20.88
CA ALA A 80 11.37 -5.99 21.65
C ALA A 80 11.27 -7.16 22.64
N ILE A 81 10.14 -7.26 23.36
CA ILE A 81 9.89 -8.38 24.28
C ILE A 81 9.79 -9.70 23.51
N TYR A 82 9.07 -9.72 22.38
CA TYR A 82 8.98 -10.93 21.57
C TYR A 82 10.34 -11.33 20.98
N ALA A 83 11.14 -10.38 20.48
CA ALA A 83 12.48 -10.66 19.98
C ALA A 83 13.43 -11.17 21.08
N ALA A 84 13.35 -10.65 22.31
CA ALA A 84 14.09 -11.15 23.47
C ALA A 84 13.82 -12.64 23.70
N VAL A 85 12.55 -13.05 23.65
CA VAL A 85 12.15 -14.45 23.81
C VAL A 85 12.55 -15.31 22.60
N LYS A 86 12.19 -14.88 21.37
CA LYS A 86 12.32 -15.71 20.17
C LYS A 86 13.75 -15.80 19.65
N ASN A 87 14.46 -14.67 19.57
CA ASN A 87 15.77 -14.60 18.93
C ASN A 87 16.91 -14.78 19.94
N PHE A 88 16.75 -14.25 21.15
CA PHE A 88 17.80 -14.26 22.17
C PHE A 88 17.56 -15.28 23.29
N LYS A 89 16.43 -16.01 23.26
CA LYS A 89 16.03 -17.01 24.27
C LYS A 89 16.10 -16.49 25.71
N GLN A 90 15.78 -15.21 25.89
CA GLN A 90 15.83 -14.55 27.20
C GLN A 90 14.55 -14.80 28.00
N ASP A 91 14.72 -14.92 29.31
CA ASP A 91 13.59 -14.95 30.23
C ASP A 91 13.05 -13.54 30.45
N VAL A 92 11.77 -13.35 30.10
CA VAL A 92 11.03 -12.10 30.28
C VAL A 92 9.98 -12.20 31.40
N SER A 93 10.01 -13.25 32.23
CA SER A 93 9.07 -13.48 33.34
C SER A 93 9.00 -12.31 34.32
N ARG A 94 10.11 -11.59 34.50
CA ARG A 94 10.24 -10.42 35.40
C ARG A 94 9.92 -9.08 34.73
N VAL A 95 9.59 -9.07 33.43
CA VAL A 95 9.26 -7.86 32.68
C VAL A 95 7.77 -7.54 32.84
N SER A 96 7.47 -6.40 33.46
CA SER A 96 6.11 -5.85 33.54
C SER A 96 5.94 -4.69 32.56
N VAL A 97 4.82 -4.67 31.83
CA VAL A 97 4.52 -3.65 30.82
C VAL A 97 3.25 -2.92 31.20
N GLN A 98 3.30 -1.59 31.29
CA GLN A 98 2.09 -0.79 31.47
C GLN A 98 1.18 -0.94 30.25
N MET A 99 -0.11 -1.16 30.47
CA MET A 99 -1.09 -1.21 29.38
C MET A 99 -2.21 -0.21 29.65
N LYS A 100 -2.46 0.67 28.67
CA LYS A 100 -3.70 1.45 28.58
C LYS A 100 -4.63 0.74 27.61
N LEU A 101 -5.74 0.22 28.11
CA LEU A 101 -6.74 -0.48 27.31
C LEU A 101 -8.02 0.35 27.25
N SER A 102 -8.39 0.80 26.05
CA SER A 102 -9.67 1.48 25.81
C SER A 102 -10.67 0.50 25.22
N VAL A 103 -11.78 0.28 25.92
CA VAL A 103 -12.86 -0.60 25.44
C VAL A 103 -13.91 0.25 24.74
N VAL A 104 -14.13 0.00 23.45
CA VAL A 104 -15.12 0.71 22.64
C VAL A 104 -16.34 -0.19 22.52
N LYS A 105 -17.44 0.21 23.16
CA LYS A 105 -18.71 -0.56 23.15
C LYS A 105 -19.58 -0.28 21.92
N ASP A 106 -19.33 0.82 21.23
CA ASP A 106 -20.06 1.27 20.03
C ASP A 106 -19.27 0.86 18.78
N SER A 107 -19.77 -0.15 18.06
CA SER A 107 -19.12 -0.77 16.90
C SER A 107 -19.01 0.19 15.72
N GLU A 108 -20.02 1.02 15.47
CA GLU A 108 -20.05 1.98 14.35
C GLU A 108 -18.97 3.05 14.48
N LYS A 109 -18.61 3.40 15.72
CA LYS A 109 -17.54 4.36 16.02
C LYS A 109 -16.20 3.70 16.26
N GLN A 110 -16.09 2.38 16.17
CA GLN A 110 -14.87 1.67 16.53
C GLN A 110 -13.71 2.08 15.63
N ASP A 111 -13.88 2.05 14.31
CA ASP A 111 -12.80 2.35 13.38
C ASP A 111 -12.38 3.83 13.44
N ASP A 112 -13.34 4.76 13.58
CA ASP A 112 -13.04 6.19 13.78
C ASP A 112 -12.37 6.45 15.14
N PHE A 113 -12.81 5.78 16.21
CA PHE A 113 -12.19 5.88 17.53
C PHE A 113 -10.78 5.30 17.54
N VAL A 114 -10.57 4.12 16.96
CA VAL A 114 -9.25 3.50 16.85
C VAL A 114 -8.33 4.39 16.02
N SER A 115 -8.83 4.95 14.92
CA SER A 115 -8.13 5.93 14.10
C SER A 115 -7.73 7.17 14.90
N LYS A 116 -8.66 7.80 15.62
CA LYS A 116 -8.41 8.99 16.47
C LYS A 116 -7.48 8.68 17.64
N VAL A 117 -7.65 7.56 18.32
CA VAL A 117 -6.74 7.15 19.41
C VAL A 117 -5.35 6.89 18.84
N SER A 118 -5.23 6.26 17.67
CA SER A 118 -3.95 6.11 16.99
C SER A 118 -3.35 7.46 16.60
N GLU A 119 -4.14 8.39 16.07
CA GLU A 119 -3.71 9.77 15.78
C GLU A 119 -3.17 10.46 17.04
N TYR A 120 -4.01 10.59 18.08
CA TYR A 120 -3.67 11.30 19.31
C TYR A 120 -2.54 10.63 20.09
N ALA A 121 -2.54 9.29 20.22
CA ALA A 121 -1.45 8.58 20.91
C ALA A 121 -0.10 8.70 20.19
N ASN A 122 -0.09 9.06 18.90
CA ASN A 122 1.12 9.24 18.10
C ASN A 122 1.50 10.72 17.90
N THR A 123 0.71 11.70 18.37
CA THR A 123 0.98 13.15 18.22
C THR A 123 2.29 13.66 18.82
N GLN A 124 2.96 12.90 19.72
CA GLN A 124 4.29 13.25 20.21
C GLN A 124 5.41 13.04 19.16
N ASN A 125 5.14 12.40 18.02
CA ASN A 125 6.01 12.37 16.85
C ASN A 125 5.20 12.68 15.59
N LYS A 126 5.62 13.65 14.78
CA LYS A 126 4.88 14.13 13.59
C LYS A 126 4.41 12.99 12.68
N ILE A 127 3.10 12.76 12.64
CA ILE A 127 2.44 11.80 11.73
C ILE A 127 2.28 12.48 10.36
N ASN A 128 2.62 11.77 9.30
CA ASN A 128 2.39 12.27 7.95
C ASN A 128 0.97 11.90 7.52
N LYS A 129 0.25 12.83 6.86
CA LYS A 129 -1.09 12.56 6.29
C LYS A 129 -1.13 11.29 5.42
N SER A 130 0.00 10.91 4.83
CA SER A 130 0.11 9.71 4.00
C SER A 130 -0.11 8.40 4.76
N ASP A 131 0.10 8.39 6.07
CA ASP A 131 -0.06 7.19 6.93
C ASP A 131 -1.52 6.82 7.17
N PHE A 132 -2.44 7.80 7.19
CA PHE A 132 -3.88 7.56 7.28
C PHE A 132 -4.46 6.87 6.05
N PHE A 133 -3.92 7.15 4.86
CA PHE A 133 -4.44 6.59 3.62
C PHE A 133 -4.03 5.15 3.37
N SER A 134 -3.07 4.58 4.12
CA SER A 134 -2.53 3.24 3.88
C SER A 134 -3.58 2.11 3.87
N ASN A 135 -4.76 2.33 4.44
CA ASN A 135 -5.87 1.37 4.51
C ASN A 135 -6.98 1.57 3.47
N SER A 136 -6.82 2.51 2.53
CA SER A 136 -7.80 2.75 1.48
C SER A 136 -8.00 1.52 0.56
N PRO A 137 -9.17 1.38 -0.10
CA PRO A 137 -9.43 0.31 -1.06
C PRO A 137 -8.36 0.22 -2.15
N PHE A 138 -7.88 1.37 -2.64
CA PHE A 138 -6.77 1.43 -3.61
C PHE A 138 -5.55 0.67 -3.12
N HIS A 139 -5.06 1.00 -1.93
CA HIS A 139 -3.81 0.43 -1.42
C HIS A 139 -3.95 -1.06 -1.14
N LYS A 140 -5.12 -1.49 -0.61
CA LYS A 140 -5.46 -2.91 -0.44
C LYS A 140 -5.38 -3.66 -1.75
N GLU A 141 -6.06 -3.16 -2.77
CA GLU A 141 -6.12 -3.80 -4.08
C GLU A 141 -4.75 -3.84 -4.76
N PHE A 142 -4.02 -2.72 -4.76
CA PHE A 142 -2.66 -2.66 -5.32
C PHE A 142 -1.69 -3.63 -4.63
N LYS A 143 -1.83 -3.82 -3.31
CA LYS A 143 -1.06 -4.82 -2.57
C LYS A 143 -1.42 -6.24 -2.93
N ASN A 144 -2.71 -6.53 -3.12
CA ASN A 144 -3.16 -7.85 -3.57
C ASN A 144 -2.56 -8.21 -4.94
N HIS A 145 -2.53 -7.26 -5.88
CA HIS A 145 -1.84 -7.44 -7.17
C HIS A 145 -0.33 -7.66 -6.96
N SER A 146 0.32 -6.82 -6.16
CA SER A 146 1.75 -6.96 -5.79
C SER A 146 2.12 -8.34 -5.25
N THR A 147 1.21 -9.02 -4.55
CA THR A 147 1.45 -10.36 -3.99
C THR A 147 1.14 -11.51 -4.93
N ARG A 148 0.33 -11.31 -5.97
CA ARG A 148 -0.16 -12.38 -6.85
C ARG A 148 0.45 -12.35 -8.25
N VAL A 149 0.79 -11.15 -8.72
CA VAL A 149 1.31 -10.93 -10.07
C VAL A 149 2.82 -11.11 -10.06
N TYR A 150 3.28 -12.19 -10.67
CA TYR A 150 4.70 -12.44 -10.88
C TYR A 150 5.25 -11.53 -11.98
N ALA A 151 6.39 -10.90 -11.72
CA ALA A 151 7.17 -10.26 -12.75
C ALA A 151 7.76 -11.34 -13.69
N PRO A 152 7.78 -11.09 -15.03
CA PRO A 152 8.48 -11.93 -15.98
C PRO A 152 9.94 -12.13 -15.58
N THR A 153 10.48 -13.31 -15.93
CA THR A 153 11.87 -13.63 -15.69
C THR A 153 12.77 -12.75 -16.55
N ALA A 154 13.59 -11.90 -15.91
CA ALA A 154 14.63 -11.15 -16.57
C ALA A 154 15.95 -11.93 -16.61
N ASP A 155 16.80 -11.65 -17.61
CA ASP A 155 18.20 -12.06 -17.68
C ASP A 155 18.49 -13.58 -17.57
N GLY A 156 17.57 -14.42 -18.08
CA GLY A 156 17.76 -15.88 -18.11
C GLY A 156 17.60 -16.58 -16.75
N SER A 157 17.20 -15.86 -15.71
CA SER A 157 16.84 -16.42 -14.41
C SER A 157 15.54 -17.22 -14.51
N GLN A 158 15.45 -18.40 -13.90
CA GLN A 158 14.18 -19.13 -13.76
C GLN A 158 13.37 -18.67 -12.53
N LEU A 159 13.92 -17.77 -11.71
CA LEU A 159 13.26 -17.29 -10.50
C LEU A 159 12.18 -16.27 -10.85
N ARG A 160 10.93 -16.61 -10.54
CA ARG A 160 9.82 -15.66 -10.60
C ARG A 160 9.88 -14.75 -9.38
N THR A 161 9.78 -13.45 -9.62
CA THR A 161 9.89 -12.41 -8.58
C THR A 161 8.60 -11.60 -8.50
N HIS A 162 8.45 -10.81 -7.43
CA HIS A 162 7.33 -9.91 -7.24
C HIS A 162 7.82 -8.48 -7.02
N TRP A 163 7.06 -7.53 -7.55
CA TRP A 163 7.18 -6.15 -7.10
C TRP A 163 6.55 -6.00 -5.73
N PHE A 164 7.39 -5.89 -4.69
CA PHE A 164 6.93 -5.72 -3.33
C PHE A 164 6.42 -4.29 -3.12
N TYR A 165 5.12 -4.17 -2.88
CA TYR A 165 4.50 -2.90 -2.54
C TYR A 165 4.45 -2.68 -1.03
N GLU A 166 5.19 -1.71 -0.53
CA GLU A 166 5.17 -1.29 0.86
C GLU A 166 4.07 -0.24 1.09
N ARG A 167 2.90 -0.72 1.52
CA ARG A 167 1.77 0.16 1.89
C ARG A 167 2.06 0.95 3.15
N VAL A 168 2.81 0.35 4.06
CA VAL A 168 3.09 0.90 5.38
C VAL A 168 4.57 0.85 5.64
N ARG A 169 5.15 1.99 6.02
CA ARG A 169 6.60 2.18 6.09
C ARG A 169 7.28 1.14 6.97
N GLY A 170 8.23 0.40 6.41
CA GLY A 170 9.01 -0.65 7.09
C GLY A 170 8.44 -2.07 6.96
N GLU A 171 7.30 -2.26 6.28
CA GLU A 171 6.69 -3.58 6.05
C GLU A 171 7.68 -4.61 5.49
N TYR A 172 8.50 -4.22 4.50
CA TYR A 172 9.45 -5.12 3.84
C TYR A 172 10.47 -5.70 4.81
N LEU A 173 11.02 -4.88 5.73
CA LEU A 173 11.96 -5.37 6.73
C LEU A 173 11.27 -6.13 7.86
N ASN A 174 10.04 -5.76 8.23
CA ASN A 174 9.30 -6.46 9.27
C ASN A 174 8.95 -7.89 8.88
N LYS A 175 8.57 -8.12 7.62
CA LYS A 175 8.31 -9.48 7.11
C LYS A 175 9.52 -10.40 7.22
N GLN A 176 10.73 -9.85 7.28
CA GLN A 176 11.99 -10.60 7.39
C GLN A 176 12.48 -10.75 8.83
N ALA A 177 11.92 -10.01 9.79
CA ALA A 177 12.51 -9.86 11.12
C ALA A 177 12.53 -11.14 11.95
N TYR A 178 11.59 -12.05 11.66
CA TYR A 178 11.38 -13.29 12.40
C TYR A 178 11.54 -14.54 11.53
N LEU A 179 12.00 -14.36 10.28
CA LEU A 179 12.33 -15.48 9.39
C LEU A 179 13.68 -16.07 9.76
N THR A 180 13.82 -17.39 9.60
CA THR A 180 15.12 -18.05 9.63
C THR A 180 16.05 -17.51 8.53
N SER A 181 17.36 -17.76 8.62
CA SER A 181 18.31 -17.33 7.60
C SER A 181 17.94 -17.86 6.20
N ALA A 182 17.48 -19.11 6.09
CA ALA A 182 17.06 -19.72 4.83
C ALA A 182 15.78 -19.07 4.28
N GLU A 183 14.76 -18.88 5.12
CA GLU A 183 13.51 -18.22 4.73
C GLU A 183 13.72 -16.75 4.33
N LYS A 184 14.65 -16.06 5.00
CA LYS A 184 15.01 -14.69 4.67
C LYS A 184 15.69 -14.60 3.30
N ILE A 185 16.59 -15.52 2.97
CA ILE A 185 17.21 -15.60 1.64
C ILE A 185 16.12 -15.86 0.60
N LYS A 186 15.24 -16.84 0.84
CA LYS A 186 14.10 -17.12 -0.06
C LYS A 186 13.22 -15.89 -0.28
N PHE A 187 12.83 -15.20 0.80
CA PHE A 187 12.03 -13.98 0.73
C PHE A 187 12.71 -12.89 -0.12
N GLN A 188 14.03 -12.70 0.05
CA GLN A 188 14.79 -11.69 -0.70
C GLN A 188 14.99 -12.07 -2.17
N LEU A 189 15.07 -13.36 -2.50
CA LEU A 189 15.09 -13.85 -3.87
C LEU A 189 13.75 -13.61 -4.56
N GLU A 190 12.64 -13.89 -3.88
CA GLU A 190 11.28 -13.68 -4.42
C GLU A 190 10.87 -12.21 -4.45
N ASN A 191 11.45 -11.37 -3.58
CA ASN A 191 11.10 -9.96 -3.40
C ASN A 191 12.38 -9.11 -3.35
N PRO A 192 13.12 -8.95 -4.46
CA PRO A 192 14.38 -8.24 -4.46
C PRO A 192 14.18 -6.74 -4.17
N LYS A 193 15.16 -6.11 -3.50
CA LYS A 193 15.09 -4.68 -3.15
C LYS A 193 14.97 -3.75 -4.36
N SER A 194 15.45 -4.16 -5.53
CA SER A 194 15.29 -3.41 -6.79
C SER A 194 13.81 -3.27 -7.17
N GLN A 195 12.98 -4.26 -6.82
CA GLN A 195 11.54 -4.33 -7.06
C GLN A 195 10.71 -3.94 -5.82
N LEU A 196 11.31 -3.24 -4.86
CA LEU A 196 10.58 -2.61 -3.74
C LEU A 196 10.10 -1.22 -4.17
N LEU A 197 8.84 -0.91 -3.87
CA LEU A 197 8.27 0.44 -4.01
C LEU A 197 7.35 0.75 -2.83
N ASP A 198 7.34 2.00 -2.38
CA ASP A 198 6.42 2.47 -1.34
C ASP A 198 5.32 3.36 -1.91
N LYS A 199 4.28 3.62 -1.11
CA LYS A 199 3.14 4.46 -1.50
C LYS A 199 3.52 5.88 -1.96
N THR A 200 4.57 6.47 -1.40
CA THR A 200 4.98 7.84 -1.75
C THR A 200 5.71 7.88 -3.08
N PHE A 201 6.52 6.86 -3.36
CA PHE A 201 7.17 6.69 -4.64
C PHE A 201 6.16 6.36 -5.74
N LEU A 202 5.16 5.51 -5.46
CA LEU A 202 4.06 5.23 -6.38
C LEU A 202 3.33 6.53 -6.77
N ALA A 203 2.92 7.33 -5.78
CA ALA A 203 2.26 8.60 -6.05
C ALA A 203 3.13 9.57 -6.87
N LYS A 204 4.45 9.58 -6.62
CA LYS A 204 5.41 10.36 -7.42
C LYS A 204 5.37 9.93 -8.89
N SER A 205 5.51 8.63 -9.19
CA SER A 205 5.52 8.12 -10.56
C SER A 205 4.18 8.31 -11.27
N GLU A 206 3.06 8.11 -10.58
CA GLU A 206 1.71 8.32 -11.13
C GLU A 206 1.49 9.79 -11.49
N ASN A 207 1.70 10.72 -10.55
CA ASN A 207 1.51 12.15 -10.81
C ASN A 207 2.43 12.68 -11.92
N THR A 208 3.67 12.19 -11.97
CA THR A 208 4.59 12.52 -13.07
C THR A 208 4.01 12.11 -14.43
N TRP A 209 3.50 10.89 -14.56
CA TRP A 209 2.92 10.42 -15.81
C TRP A 209 1.62 11.14 -16.18
N LEU A 210 0.85 11.55 -15.17
CA LEU A 210 -0.34 12.40 -15.31
C LEU A 210 -0.01 13.87 -15.64
N GLN A 211 1.22 14.16 -16.06
CA GLN A 211 1.69 15.50 -16.47
C GLN A 211 1.60 16.53 -15.33
N LYS A 212 1.87 16.11 -14.08
CA LYS A 212 1.89 16.99 -12.88
C LYS A 212 3.28 17.13 -12.27
N PRO A 213 4.33 17.51 -13.04
CA PRO A 213 5.69 17.59 -12.51
C PRO A 213 5.85 18.72 -11.47
N ASN A 214 5.03 19.76 -11.55
CA ASN A 214 4.87 20.83 -10.57
C ASN A 214 4.40 20.31 -9.18
N VAL A 215 3.44 19.38 -9.17
CA VAL A 215 2.92 18.74 -7.94
C VAL A 215 4.02 17.89 -7.30
N VAL A 216 4.74 17.12 -8.12
CA VAL A 216 5.86 16.29 -7.65
C VAL A 216 7.00 17.15 -7.09
N SER A 217 7.28 18.29 -7.73
CA SER A 217 8.31 19.24 -7.29
C SER A 217 8.00 19.94 -5.96
N LYS A 218 6.73 19.94 -5.51
CA LYS A 218 6.33 20.42 -4.17
C LYS A 218 6.73 19.43 -3.05
N GLY A 219 7.14 18.21 -3.41
CA GLY A 219 7.67 17.20 -2.50
C GLY A 219 6.79 15.96 -2.37
N ALA A 220 7.39 14.86 -1.89
CA ALA A 220 6.75 13.53 -1.86
C ALA A 220 5.41 13.50 -1.11
N GLN A 221 5.29 14.23 0.01
CA GLN A 221 4.06 14.25 0.80
C GLN A 221 2.93 15.03 0.11
N PHE A 222 3.25 16.13 -0.57
CA PHE A 222 2.27 16.88 -1.34
C PHE A 222 1.79 16.06 -2.55
N SER A 223 2.73 15.43 -3.25
CA SER A 223 2.44 14.50 -4.34
C SER A 223 1.53 13.37 -3.90
N PHE A 224 1.83 12.72 -2.77
CA PHE A 224 1.00 11.67 -2.22
C PHE A 224 -0.43 12.14 -1.93
N THR A 225 -0.58 13.32 -1.32
CA THR A 225 -1.90 13.86 -0.97
C THR A 225 -2.75 14.09 -2.22
N LYS A 226 -2.16 14.68 -3.27
CA LYS A 226 -2.85 14.90 -4.54
C LYS A 226 -3.23 13.59 -5.25
N PHE A 227 -2.34 12.61 -5.23
CA PHE A 227 -2.63 11.29 -5.76
C PHE A 227 -3.79 10.62 -5.00
N ALA A 228 -3.79 10.70 -3.66
CA ALA A 228 -4.83 10.11 -2.83
C ALA A 228 -6.22 10.74 -3.08
N GLU A 229 -6.29 12.07 -3.25
CA GLU A 229 -7.52 12.77 -3.61
C GLU A 229 -8.09 12.26 -4.95
N GLU A 230 -7.25 12.23 -5.99
CA GLU A 230 -7.68 11.86 -7.35
C GLU A 230 -8.07 10.39 -7.48
N ILE A 231 -7.31 9.49 -6.86
CA ILE A 231 -7.59 8.06 -6.96
C ILE A 231 -8.84 7.67 -6.17
N THR A 232 -9.15 8.41 -5.10
CA THR A 232 -10.40 8.23 -4.33
C THR A 232 -11.59 8.64 -5.20
N GLU A 233 -11.55 9.82 -5.82
CA GLU A 233 -12.59 10.28 -6.74
C GLU A 233 -12.76 9.32 -7.94
N GLN A 234 -11.67 8.75 -8.45
CA GLN A 234 -11.72 7.75 -9.52
C GLN A 234 -12.41 6.46 -9.07
N LEU A 235 -12.11 5.97 -7.87
CA LEU A 235 -12.69 4.75 -7.32
C LEU A 235 -14.17 4.88 -6.97
N GLU A 236 -14.60 6.07 -6.55
CA GLU A 236 -16.02 6.38 -6.34
C GLU A 236 -16.82 6.28 -7.65
N LYS A 237 -16.22 6.71 -8.77
CA LYS A 237 -16.83 6.63 -10.10
C LYS A 237 -16.73 5.23 -10.72
N ASP A 238 -15.66 4.50 -10.40
CA ASP A 238 -15.37 3.19 -10.98
C ASP A 238 -14.61 2.31 -9.97
N SER A 239 -15.34 1.50 -9.21
CA SER A 239 -14.76 0.56 -8.25
C SER A 239 -13.89 -0.52 -8.91
N LEU A 240 -14.02 -0.71 -10.23
CA LEU A 240 -13.19 -1.63 -11.01
C LEU A 240 -11.95 -0.98 -11.61
N ALA A 241 -11.62 0.27 -11.26
CA ALA A 241 -10.49 0.99 -11.85
C ALA A 241 -9.11 0.33 -11.62
N ILE A 242 -8.91 -0.32 -10.46
CA ILE A 242 -7.62 -0.91 -10.08
C ILE A 242 -7.55 -2.37 -10.54
N THR A 243 -7.21 -2.57 -11.81
CA THR A 243 -7.06 -3.88 -12.45
C THR A 243 -5.62 -4.39 -12.36
N GLU A 244 -5.37 -5.66 -12.72
CA GLU A 244 -4.01 -6.18 -12.89
C GLU A 244 -3.23 -5.35 -13.93
N LYS A 245 -3.89 -4.94 -15.02
CA LYS A 245 -3.28 -4.04 -16.03
C LYS A 245 -2.88 -2.70 -15.43
N TYR A 246 -3.73 -2.09 -14.60
CA TYR A 246 -3.37 -0.86 -13.91
C TYR A 246 -2.13 -1.06 -13.02
N PHE A 247 -2.08 -2.17 -12.27
CA PHE A 247 -0.92 -2.51 -11.45
C PHE A 247 0.36 -2.63 -12.31
N LYS A 248 0.32 -3.42 -13.39
CA LYS A 248 1.46 -3.60 -14.31
C LYS A 248 1.93 -2.26 -14.88
N ASP A 249 1.01 -1.42 -15.36
CA ASP A 249 1.36 -0.11 -15.92
C ASP A 249 1.97 0.82 -14.88
N ALA A 250 1.47 0.81 -13.64
CA ALA A 250 2.03 1.58 -12.55
C ALA A 250 3.46 1.12 -12.23
N ILE A 251 3.72 -0.19 -12.23
CA ILE A 251 5.08 -0.72 -12.10
C ILE A 251 5.97 -0.27 -13.27
N CYS A 252 5.49 -0.30 -14.51
CA CYS A 252 6.26 0.18 -15.65
C CYS A 252 6.61 1.68 -15.52
N ARG A 253 5.71 2.50 -14.98
CA ARG A 253 6.00 3.91 -14.64
C ARG A 253 7.04 4.03 -13.52
N VAL A 254 7.04 3.13 -12.54
CA VAL A 254 8.09 3.06 -11.51
C VAL A 254 9.44 2.65 -12.12
N ILE A 255 9.48 1.68 -13.03
CA ILE A 255 10.69 1.27 -13.77
C ILE A 255 11.22 2.44 -14.59
N LEU A 256 10.35 3.12 -15.32
CA LEU A 256 10.67 4.33 -16.07
C LEU A 256 11.29 5.39 -15.16
N PHE A 257 10.64 5.70 -14.03
CA PHE A 257 11.13 6.68 -13.06
C PHE A 257 12.53 6.34 -12.55
N LYS A 258 12.73 5.11 -12.06
CA LYS A 258 14.01 4.66 -11.50
C LYS A 258 15.14 4.67 -12.55
N ASN A 259 14.84 4.35 -13.81
CA ASN A 259 15.83 4.37 -14.88
C ASN A 259 16.21 5.79 -15.30
N VAL A 260 15.23 6.69 -15.45
CA VAL A 260 15.52 8.11 -15.76
C VAL A 260 16.29 8.75 -14.61
N GLU A 261 15.98 8.43 -13.34
CA GLU A 261 16.78 8.86 -12.18
C GLU A 261 18.24 8.44 -12.28
N LYS A 262 18.52 7.21 -12.73
CA LYS A 262 19.90 6.71 -12.93
C LYS A 262 20.57 7.34 -14.14
N MET A 263 19.82 7.52 -15.23
CA MET A 263 20.29 8.12 -16.48
C MET A 263 20.82 9.53 -16.22
N VAL A 264 19.98 10.42 -15.67
CA VAL A 264 20.36 11.80 -15.34
C VAL A 264 21.59 11.85 -14.45
N SER A 265 21.66 11.00 -13.41
CA SER A 265 22.82 10.96 -12.50
C SER A 265 24.13 10.54 -13.15
N LYS A 266 24.08 9.82 -14.28
CA LYS A 266 25.27 9.34 -14.99
C LYS A 266 25.62 10.20 -16.21
N SER A 267 24.75 11.12 -16.60
CA SER A 267 24.96 11.97 -17.77
C SER A 267 26.11 12.93 -17.56
N ASN A 268 26.93 13.13 -18.60
CA ASN A 268 28.08 14.04 -18.58
C ASN A 268 27.69 15.52 -18.48
N TRP A 269 26.47 15.88 -18.91
CA TRP A 269 25.93 17.24 -18.86
C TRP A 269 25.31 17.61 -17.50
N TYR A 270 25.17 16.66 -16.59
CA TYR A 270 24.52 16.87 -15.29
C TYR A 270 25.52 17.41 -14.27
N ASP A 271 25.24 18.59 -13.70
CA ASP A 271 26.16 19.28 -12.78
C ASP A 271 25.96 18.94 -11.29
N GLY A 272 24.97 18.10 -10.96
CA GLY A 272 24.63 17.75 -9.58
C GLY A 272 23.36 18.40 -9.03
N GLY A 273 22.80 19.41 -9.68
CA GLY A 273 21.61 20.15 -9.24
C GLY A 273 20.27 19.64 -9.82
N PHE A 274 19.17 19.86 -9.09
CA PHE A 274 17.79 19.75 -9.59
C PHE A 274 17.35 18.42 -10.24
N ARG A 275 18.07 17.30 -10.01
CA ARG A 275 17.74 15.98 -10.59
C ARG A 275 16.28 15.56 -10.40
N ALA A 276 15.70 15.79 -9.22
CA ALA A 276 14.33 15.38 -8.95
C ALA A 276 13.34 16.08 -9.90
N GLN A 277 13.57 17.37 -10.15
CA GLN A 277 12.83 18.21 -11.08
C GLN A 277 13.06 17.75 -12.52
N THR A 278 14.32 17.56 -12.93
CA THR A 278 14.66 17.05 -14.27
C THR A 278 13.91 15.76 -14.58
N VAL A 279 14.00 14.76 -13.71
CA VAL A 279 13.38 13.46 -13.92
C VAL A 279 11.87 13.59 -14.08
N THR A 280 11.19 14.32 -13.18
CA THR A 280 9.73 14.42 -13.25
C THR A 280 9.29 15.23 -14.47
N TYR A 281 10.00 16.29 -14.84
CA TYR A 281 9.64 17.08 -16.02
C TYR A 281 9.89 16.29 -17.31
N SER A 282 10.97 15.51 -17.41
CA SER A 282 11.27 14.68 -18.59
C SER A 282 10.24 13.58 -18.82
N ILE A 283 9.85 12.85 -17.77
CA ILE A 283 8.84 11.80 -17.91
C ILE A 283 7.45 12.41 -18.20
N ALA A 284 7.12 13.53 -17.56
CA ALA A 284 5.89 14.27 -17.86
C ALA A 284 5.88 14.74 -19.32
N TYR A 285 7.02 15.24 -19.84
CA TYR A 285 7.16 15.64 -21.25
C TYR A 285 6.99 14.47 -22.20
N LEU A 286 7.56 13.29 -21.90
CA LEU A 286 7.32 12.09 -22.70
C LEU A 286 5.81 11.73 -22.76
N SER A 287 5.12 11.76 -21.60
CA SER A 287 3.67 11.53 -21.54
C SER A 287 2.91 12.57 -22.37
N HIS A 288 3.29 13.84 -22.27
CA HIS A 288 2.73 14.93 -23.06
C HIS A 288 2.92 14.70 -24.57
N TYR A 289 4.15 14.43 -24.99
CA TYR A 289 4.51 14.16 -26.38
C TYR A 289 3.68 13.02 -26.99
N VAL A 290 3.53 11.92 -26.25
CA VAL A 290 2.70 10.78 -26.68
C VAL A 290 1.22 11.18 -26.78
N SER A 291 0.72 11.97 -25.82
CA SER A 291 -0.67 12.44 -25.83
C SER A 291 -0.99 13.39 -26.98
N GLN A 292 -0.05 14.25 -27.40
CA GLN A 292 -0.19 15.13 -28.56
C GLN A 292 -0.35 14.35 -29.87
N LYS A 293 0.31 13.19 -29.97
CA LYS A 293 0.15 12.27 -31.11
C LYS A 293 -1.18 11.49 -31.07
N LYS A 294 -2.01 11.68 -30.04
CA LYS A 294 -3.26 10.91 -29.78
C LYS A 294 -3.01 9.40 -29.73
N LYS A 295 -1.85 9.00 -29.19
CA LYS A 295 -1.42 7.61 -29.00
C LYS A 295 -1.23 7.33 -27.52
N PHE A 296 -0.97 6.07 -27.19
CA PHE A 296 -0.66 5.62 -25.84
C PHE A 296 0.66 4.84 -25.84
N LEU A 297 1.42 4.94 -24.75
CA LEU A 297 2.65 4.15 -24.60
C LEU A 297 2.28 2.70 -24.27
N ASP A 298 2.86 1.76 -25.01
CA ASP A 298 2.70 0.32 -24.74
C ASP A 298 3.57 -0.09 -23.55
N PHE A 299 2.99 0.01 -22.36
CA PHE A 299 3.65 -0.41 -21.13
C PHE A 299 3.94 -1.91 -21.07
N ASN A 300 3.27 -2.76 -21.86
CA ASN A 300 3.58 -4.20 -21.87
C ASN A 300 5.01 -4.44 -22.36
N LYS A 301 5.51 -3.60 -23.28
CA LYS A 301 6.91 -3.67 -23.75
C LYS A 301 7.94 -3.43 -22.64
N ILE A 302 7.59 -2.67 -21.61
CA ILE A 302 8.43 -2.47 -20.41
C ILE A 302 8.20 -3.62 -19.42
N TRP A 303 6.96 -4.07 -19.26
CA TRP A 303 6.59 -5.15 -18.35
C TRP A 303 7.28 -6.47 -18.70
N GLU A 304 7.26 -6.89 -19.97
CA GLU A 304 7.83 -8.18 -20.39
C GLU A 304 9.34 -8.27 -20.15
N VAL A 305 10.06 -7.15 -20.29
CA VAL A 305 11.53 -7.11 -20.15
C VAL A 305 12.00 -6.57 -18.80
N GLN A 306 11.08 -6.12 -17.95
CA GLN A 306 11.33 -5.51 -16.62
C GLN A 306 12.40 -4.40 -16.62
N SER A 307 12.57 -3.73 -17.76
CA SER A 307 13.59 -2.72 -18.03
C SER A 307 13.10 -1.76 -19.11
N LEU A 308 13.83 -0.68 -19.37
CA LEU A 308 13.46 0.22 -20.47
C LEU A 308 13.99 -0.32 -21.80
N PRO A 309 13.12 -0.53 -22.81
CA PRO A 309 13.56 -0.80 -24.17
C PRO A 309 14.50 0.29 -24.68
N GLN A 310 15.48 -0.09 -25.52
CA GLN A 310 16.51 0.82 -26.04
C GLN A 310 15.91 2.05 -26.73
N VAL A 311 14.82 1.89 -27.47
CA VAL A 311 14.10 3.00 -28.14
C VAL A 311 13.65 4.06 -27.13
N LEU A 312 13.10 3.66 -25.98
CA LEU A 312 12.74 4.60 -24.93
C LEU A 312 13.95 5.22 -24.24
N MET A 313 15.02 4.44 -24.02
CA MET A 313 16.24 4.99 -23.43
C MET A 313 16.81 6.12 -24.31
N SER A 314 16.95 5.89 -25.61
CA SER A 314 17.45 6.90 -26.54
C SER A 314 16.55 8.15 -26.61
N ALA A 315 15.22 7.98 -26.61
CA ALA A 315 14.30 9.11 -26.54
C ALA A 315 14.46 9.91 -25.23
N LEU A 316 14.58 9.21 -24.10
CA LEU A 316 14.73 9.85 -22.79
C LEU A 316 16.09 10.53 -22.61
N GLU A 317 17.17 10.04 -23.23
CA GLU A 317 18.48 10.71 -23.22
C GLU A 317 18.41 12.11 -23.83
N ILE A 318 17.66 12.27 -24.92
CA ILE A 318 17.41 13.57 -25.56
C ILE A 318 16.54 14.43 -24.65
N ILE A 319 15.37 13.91 -24.24
CA ILE A 319 14.41 14.64 -23.41
C ILE A 319 15.03 15.12 -22.11
N THR A 320 15.83 14.29 -21.44
CA THR A 320 16.42 14.64 -20.14
C THR A 320 17.41 15.77 -20.24
N LYS A 321 18.25 15.78 -21.27
CA LYS A 321 19.22 16.85 -21.51
C LYS A 321 18.53 18.18 -21.79
N ASP A 322 17.54 18.18 -22.67
CA ASP A 322 16.87 19.40 -23.10
C ASP A 322 15.95 19.96 -22.00
N VAL A 323 15.23 19.09 -21.29
CA VAL A 323 14.46 19.49 -20.09
C VAL A 323 15.40 20.07 -19.04
N TYR A 324 16.58 19.48 -18.81
CA TYR A 324 17.53 20.00 -17.84
C TYR A 324 17.94 21.44 -18.17
N GLN A 325 18.31 21.68 -19.42
CA GLN A 325 18.68 23.02 -19.89
C GLN A 325 17.50 24.00 -19.78
N ALA A 326 16.28 23.56 -20.10
CA ALA A 326 15.09 24.40 -20.04
C ALA A 326 14.73 24.82 -18.61
N ILE A 327 14.81 23.91 -17.63
CA ILE A 327 14.45 24.24 -16.24
C ILE A 327 15.56 25.00 -15.50
N THR A 328 16.82 24.85 -15.92
CA THR A 328 17.96 25.53 -15.32
C THR A 328 18.25 26.92 -15.92
N ASN A 329 17.59 27.26 -17.03
CA ASN A 329 17.59 28.61 -17.61
C ASN A 329 16.18 29.26 -17.53
N PRO A 330 15.69 29.56 -16.31
CA PRO A 330 14.35 30.10 -16.13
C PRO A 330 14.24 31.55 -16.65
N PRO A 331 13.01 32.02 -16.98
CA PRO A 331 12.79 33.42 -17.36
C PRO A 331 13.14 34.39 -16.22
N GLU A 332 13.33 35.68 -16.56
CA GLU A 332 13.58 36.73 -15.58
C GLU A 332 12.54 36.74 -14.46
N GLY A 333 12.99 36.96 -13.22
CA GLY A 333 12.16 36.89 -12.01
C GLY A 333 12.00 35.50 -11.39
N TYR A 334 12.57 34.44 -11.99
CA TYR A 334 12.46 33.05 -11.51
C TYR A 334 13.81 32.38 -11.19
N ALA A 335 14.79 33.14 -10.69
CA ALA A 335 16.14 32.66 -10.40
C ALA A 335 16.20 31.42 -9.46
N ASN A 336 15.22 31.24 -8.57
CA ASN A 336 15.13 30.03 -7.74
C ASN A 336 14.44 28.89 -8.50
N ILE A 337 15.24 28.06 -9.18
CA ILE A 337 14.78 26.91 -9.97
C ILE A 337 13.88 25.96 -9.16
N SER A 338 14.22 25.69 -7.90
CA SER A 338 13.40 24.82 -7.04
C SER A 338 12.00 25.37 -6.77
N GLN A 339 11.83 26.69 -6.72
CA GLN A 339 10.50 27.32 -6.57
C GLN A 339 9.81 27.50 -7.92
N TYR A 340 10.56 27.77 -8.99
CA TYR A 340 10.05 27.84 -10.35
C TYR A 340 9.37 26.53 -10.75
N CYS A 341 10.04 25.39 -10.56
CA CYS A 341 9.50 24.06 -10.89
C CYS A 341 8.28 23.64 -10.05
N LYS A 342 7.86 24.42 -9.03
CA LYS A 342 6.62 24.15 -8.27
C LYS A 342 5.39 24.85 -8.85
N LYS A 343 5.58 25.75 -9.81
CA LYS A 343 4.51 26.56 -10.41
C LYS A 343 4.02 25.89 -11.69
N ASP A 344 2.71 25.94 -11.93
CA ASP A 344 2.09 25.45 -13.17
C ASP A 344 2.69 26.15 -14.39
N PHE A 345 2.94 27.45 -14.26
CA PHE A 345 3.62 28.27 -15.26
C PHE A 345 4.93 27.68 -15.80
N CYS A 346 5.73 27.02 -14.96
CA CYS A 346 6.98 26.38 -15.42
C CYS A 346 6.69 25.24 -16.39
N TRP A 347 5.69 24.41 -16.07
CA TRP A 347 5.26 23.31 -16.94
C TRP A 347 4.68 23.83 -18.26
N ASP A 348 3.77 24.81 -18.19
CA ASP A 348 3.13 25.39 -19.38
C ASP A 348 4.15 26.02 -20.34
N MET A 349 5.13 26.75 -19.80
CA MET A 349 6.20 27.35 -20.59
C MET A 349 7.10 26.30 -21.22
N LEU A 350 7.39 25.21 -20.50
CA LEU A 350 8.23 24.12 -20.99
C LEU A 350 7.57 23.45 -22.19
N ILE A 351 6.32 23.00 -22.07
CA ILE A 351 5.63 22.31 -23.17
C ILE A 351 5.34 23.23 -24.38
N LYS A 352 5.21 24.54 -24.16
CA LYS A 352 4.99 25.50 -25.24
C LYS A 352 6.26 25.78 -26.05
N LYS A 353 7.43 25.73 -25.42
CA LYS A 353 8.71 26.09 -26.04
C LYS A 353 9.48 24.89 -26.57
N MET A 354 9.31 23.72 -25.95
CA MET A 354 10.08 22.54 -26.30
C MET A 354 9.47 21.82 -27.49
N ASP A 355 10.25 21.73 -28.56
CA ASP A 355 9.96 20.93 -29.75
C ASP A 355 11.08 19.90 -29.93
N ILE A 356 10.98 18.77 -29.23
CA ILE A 356 11.93 17.67 -29.36
C ILE A 356 11.39 16.66 -30.36
N ASP A 357 12.18 16.37 -31.39
CA ASP A 357 11.93 15.22 -32.23
C ASP A 357 12.50 13.94 -31.58
N ILE A 358 11.59 13.02 -31.22
CA ILE A 358 11.95 11.72 -30.65
C ILE A 358 11.30 10.59 -31.43
N PHE A 359 12.05 9.50 -31.54
CA PHE A 359 11.62 8.29 -32.20
C PHE A 359 11.10 7.26 -31.18
N LEU A 360 9.86 6.80 -31.39
CA LEU A 360 9.15 5.87 -30.50
C LEU A 360 8.56 4.68 -31.28
N GLU A 361 9.27 4.20 -32.30
CA GLU A 361 8.83 3.09 -33.13
C GLU A 361 8.56 1.82 -32.30
N GLY A 362 7.44 1.16 -32.59
CA GLY A 362 7.02 -0.06 -31.90
C GLY A 362 6.63 0.12 -30.42
N MET A 363 6.67 1.35 -29.90
CA MET A 363 6.37 1.65 -28.50
C MET A 363 4.98 2.25 -28.28
N LEU A 364 4.25 2.59 -29.35
CA LEU A 364 2.96 3.28 -29.26
C LEU A 364 1.81 2.42 -29.79
N ILE A 365 0.68 2.44 -29.07
CA ILE A 365 -0.59 1.85 -29.50
C ILE A 365 -1.62 2.94 -29.82
N ASN A 366 -2.60 2.60 -30.65
CA ASN A 366 -3.69 3.49 -31.00
C ASN A 366 -4.76 3.53 -29.88
N LYS A 367 -5.81 4.33 -30.09
CA LYS A 367 -6.87 4.52 -29.11
C LYS A 367 -7.78 3.29 -29.01
N GLU A 368 -8.03 2.62 -30.12
CA GLU A 368 -8.88 1.44 -30.24
C GLU A 368 -8.28 0.26 -29.46
N ASP A 369 -6.99 0.00 -29.62
CA ASP A 369 -6.21 -1.01 -28.91
C ASP A 369 -6.22 -0.75 -27.40
N GLU A 370 -5.95 0.50 -27.00
CA GLU A 370 -5.95 0.89 -25.59
C GLU A 370 -7.35 0.73 -24.96
N GLN A 371 -8.41 1.08 -25.69
CA GLN A 371 -9.79 0.87 -25.23
C GLN A 371 -10.14 -0.60 -25.10
N TYR A 372 -9.72 -1.43 -26.06
CA TYR A 372 -9.90 -2.88 -26.01
C TYR A 372 -9.19 -3.48 -24.79
N ILE A 373 -7.91 -3.13 -24.59
CA ILE A 373 -7.11 -3.58 -23.43
C ILE A 373 -7.79 -3.18 -22.12
N LYS A 374 -8.23 -1.92 -21.97
CA LYS A 374 -8.94 -1.45 -20.78
C LYS A 374 -10.25 -2.20 -20.54
N LYS A 375 -11.01 -2.48 -21.59
CA LYS A 375 -12.26 -3.23 -21.50
C LYS A 375 -12.01 -4.67 -21.03
N THR A 376 -11.04 -5.36 -21.64
CA THR A 376 -10.67 -6.73 -21.27
C THR A 376 -10.18 -6.80 -19.82
N ALA A 377 -9.30 -5.87 -19.41
CA ALA A 377 -8.80 -5.84 -18.03
C ALA A 377 -9.91 -5.61 -16.99
N LYS A 378 -10.95 -4.83 -17.33
CA LYS A 378 -12.12 -4.67 -16.45
C LYS A 378 -12.99 -5.93 -16.40
N GLN A 379 -13.13 -6.64 -17.51
CA GLN A 379 -13.85 -7.91 -17.56
C GLN A 379 -13.15 -8.98 -16.72
N GLU A 380 -11.82 -9.09 -16.83
CA GLU A 380 -10.99 -9.97 -16.00
C GLU A 380 -11.14 -9.62 -14.52
N LYS A 381 -10.97 -8.34 -14.15
CA LYS A 381 -11.16 -7.91 -12.76
C LYS A 381 -12.54 -8.27 -12.22
N LYS A 382 -13.59 -8.09 -13.03
CA LYS A 382 -14.95 -8.43 -12.63
C LYS A 382 -15.10 -9.93 -12.35
N LEU A 383 -14.53 -10.77 -13.22
CA LEU A 383 -14.50 -12.21 -13.05
C LEU A 383 -13.72 -12.61 -11.79
N ASP A 384 -12.51 -12.07 -11.61
CA ASP A 384 -11.67 -12.33 -10.43
C ASP A 384 -12.38 -11.92 -9.15
N SER A 385 -13.02 -10.75 -9.14
CA SER A 385 -13.81 -10.29 -7.98
C SER A 385 -14.96 -11.24 -7.67
N GLY A 386 -15.63 -11.76 -8.70
CA GLY A 386 -16.70 -12.76 -8.56
C GLY A 386 -16.19 -14.09 -7.98
N ILE A 387 -15.03 -14.57 -8.46
CA ILE A 387 -14.37 -15.78 -7.96
C ILE A 387 -13.90 -15.59 -6.52
N GLU A 388 -13.28 -14.46 -6.19
CA GLU A 388 -12.85 -14.13 -4.83
C GLU A 388 -14.03 -14.09 -3.85
N ILE A 389 -15.14 -13.48 -4.26
CA ILE A 389 -16.39 -13.46 -3.49
C ILE A 389 -16.93 -14.89 -3.29
N GLN A 390 -16.98 -15.71 -4.34
CA GLN A 390 -17.48 -17.08 -4.25
C GLN A 390 -16.56 -17.96 -3.38
N ALA A 391 -15.25 -17.83 -3.54
CA ALA A 391 -14.27 -18.53 -2.71
C ALA A 391 -14.38 -18.10 -1.25
N PHE A 392 -14.53 -16.80 -0.97
CA PHE A 392 -14.79 -16.29 0.37
C PHE A 392 -16.04 -16.94 0.97
N VAL A 393 -17.15 -16.97 0.23
CA VAL A 393 -18.42 -17.54 0.70
C VAL A 393 -18.28 -19.02 1.05
N ILE A 394 -17.61 -19.79 0.19
CA ILE A 394 -17.40 -21.23 0.36
C ILE A 394 -16.40 -21.53 1.50
N THR A 395 -15.35 -20.73 1.64
CA THR A 395 -14.28 -20.98 2.62
C THR A 395 -14.61 -20.47 4.03
N LEU A 396 -15.52 -19.50 4.17
CA LEU A 396 -15.99 -19.05 5.46
C LEU A 396 -16.76 -20.17 6.17
N ASP A 397 -16.34 -20.46 7.41
CA ASP A 397 -16.91 -21.55 8.23
C ASP A 397 -18.45 -21.48 8.28
N ARG A 398 -19.13 -22.59 7.98
CA ARG A 398 -20.60 -22.70 8.01
C ARG A 398 -21.21 -22.23 9.33
N ARG A 399 -20.51 -22.37 10.46
CA ARG A 399 -20.96 -21.87 11.77
C ARG A 399 -21.15 -20.37 11.79
N LYS A 400 -20.31 -19.63 11.06
CA LYS A 400 -20.40 -18.17 10.94
C LYS A 400 -21.61 -17.75 10.10
N TRP A 401 -21.92 -18.49 9.04
CA TRP A 401 -23.14 -18.28 8.25
C TRP A 401 -24.42 -18.53 9.06
N LEU A 402 -24.44 -19.58 9.89
CA LEU A 402 -25.57 -19.86 10.77
C LEU A 402 -25.82 -18.74 11.78
N LYS A 403 -24.74 -18.16 12.35
CA LYS A 403 -24.84 -17.00 13.24
C LYS A 403 -25.44 -15.78 12.52
N LEU A 404 -25.03 -15.51 11.28
CA LEU A 404 -25.62 -14.44 10.46
C LEU A 404 -27.12 -14.67 10.22
N LEU A 405 -27.52 -15.92 9.95
CA LEU A 405 -28.93 -16.26 9.75
C LEU A 405 -29.75 -16.03 11.03
N GLU A 406 -29.22 -16.36 12.20
CA GLU A 406 -29.89 -16.08 13.47
C GLU A 406 -30.01 -14.59 13.78
N TYR A 407 -29.00 -13.80 13.41
CA TYR A 407 -29.01 -12.35 13.54
C TYR A 407 -30.10 -11.72 12.68
N TYR A 408 -30.08 -11.96 11.38
CA TYR A 408 -31.05 -11.39 10.44
C TYR A 408 -32.46 -11.98 10.52
N LYS A 409 -32.67 -13.05 11.29
CA LYS A 409 -34.03 -13.53 11.63
C LYS A 409 -34.69 -12.72 12.74
N LYS A 410 -33.92 -11.92 13.48
CA LYS A 410 -34.39 -11.08 14.60
C LYS A 410 -34.51 -9.60 14.24
N GLU A 411 -33.85 -9.18 13.17
CA GLU A 411 -33.84 -7.81 12.66
C GLU A 411 -34.67 -7.71 11.37
N ASP A 412 -35.38 -6.59 11.16
CA ASP A 412 -36.25 -6.37 9.99
C ASP A 412 -35.51 -5.76 8.77
N ASP A 413 -34.19 -5.52 8.87
CA ASP A 413 -33.40 -4.77 7.88
C ASP A 413 -32.86 -5.61 6.69
N ILE A 414 -33.29 -6.87 6.56
CA ILE A 414 -32.90 -7.73 5.43
C ILE A 414 -34.07 -7.97 4.46
N SER A 415 -33.80 -7.94 3.15
CA SER A 415 -34.85 -8.26 2.17
C SER A 415 -35.24 -9.75 2.22
N PRO A 416 -36.51 -10.11 1.94
CA PRO A 416 -36.93 -11.51 1.90
C PRO A 416 -36.11 -12.39 0.94
N MET A 417 -35.62 -11.81 -0.16
CA MET A 417 -34.75 -12.50 -1.12
C MET A 417 -33.37 -12.82 -0.50
N GLN A 418 -32.76 -11.85 0.18
CA GLN A 418 -31.46 -12.04 0.84
C GLN A 418 -31.56 -13.09 1.95
N LEU A 419 -32.62 -13.02 2.78
CA LEU A 419 -32.85 -13.97 3.85
C LEU A 419 -33.11 -15.40 3.32
N ASP A 420 -33.87 -15.55 2.23
CA ASP A 420 -34.09 -16.85 1.57
C ASP A 420 -32.78 -17.44 1.01
N ILE A 421 -31.93 -16.63 0.38
CA ILE A 421 -30.62 -17.05 -0.12
C ILE A 421 -29.72 -17.51 1.05
N LEU A 422 -29.69 -16.74 2.16
CA LEU A 422 -28.92 -17.08 3.36
C LEU A 422 -29.42 -18.37 4.03
N ASP A 423 -30.73 -18.54 4.17
CA ASP A 423 -31.33 -19.75 4.76
C ASP A 423 -31.04 -21.00 3.90
N LYS A 424 -31.21 -20.89 2.57
CA LYS A 424 -30.88 -21.98 1.64
C LYS A 424 -29.40 -22.35 1.67
N TYR A 425 -28.51 -21.37 1.78
CA TYR A 425 -27.07 -21.62 1.94
C TYR A 425 -26.76 -22.32 3.26
N CYS A 426 -27.26 -21.81 4.38
CA CYS A 426 -27.04 -22.38 5.70
C CYS A 426 -27.60 -23.79 5.84
N SER A 427 -28.75 -24.08 5.25
CA SER A 427 -29.40 -25.40 5.24
C SER A 427 -28.75 -26.40 4.27
N GLY A 428 -27.77 -25.97 3.46
CA GLY A 428 -27.08 -26.82 2.49
C GLY A 428 -27.87 -27.06 1.20
N ARG A 429 -29.01 -26.37 1.01
CA ARG A 429 -29.85 -26.43 -0.20
C ARG A 429 -29.27 -25.59 -1.36
N LEU A 430 -28.23 -24.80 -1.10
CA LEU A 430 -27.59 -23.89 -2.04
C LEU A 430 -26.06 -24.10 -2.09
N LEU A 431 -25.61 -25.28 -2.52
CA LEU A 431 -24.17 -25.60 -2.63
C LEU A 431 -23.85 -26.22 -4.00
N PRO A 432 -22.92 -25.65 -4.80
CA PRO A 432 -22.28 -24.35 -4.62
C PRO A 432 -23.21 -23.18 -5.02
N PRO A 433 -23.10 -22.01 -4.36
CA PRO A 433 -23.87 -20.83 -4.74
C PRO A 433 -23.38 -20.27 -6.08
N SER A 434 -24.28 -19.74 -6.91
CA SER A 434 -23.90 -19.00 -8.12
C SER A 434 -23.15 -17.70 -7.79
N GLU A 435 -22.51 -17.06 -8.78
CA GLU A 435 -21.80 -15.79 -8.59
C GLU A 435 -22.73 -14.69 -8.02
N LYS A 436 -23.96 -14.57 -8.56
CA LYS A 436 -24.96 -13.61 -8.06
C LYS A 436 -25.36 -13.89 -6.61
N GLN A 437 -25.57 -15.15 -6.26
CA GLN A 437 -25.91 -15.55 -4.89
C GLN A 437 -24.73 -15.36 -3.94
N SER A 438 -23.51 -15.62 -4.40
CA SER A 438 -22.29 -15.38 -3.61
C SER A 438 -22.10 -13.90 -3.32
N LYS A 439 -22.40 -13.02 -4.29
CA LYS A 439 -22.39 -11.58 -4.08
C LYS A 439 -23.41 -11.15 -3.02
N VAL A 440 -24.63 -11.70 -3.08
CA VAL A 440 -25.65 -11.45 -2.05
C VAL A 440 -25.19 -11.91 -0.67
N LEU A 441 -24.62 -13.12 -0.55
CA LEU A 441 -24.08 -13.63 0.72
C LEU A 441 -22.92 -12.79 1.25
N TYR A 442 -22.07 -12.28 0.36
CA TYR A 442 -20.97 -11.40 0.71
C TYR A 442 -21.45 -10.02 1.19
N GLU A 443 -22.46 -9.45 0.54
CA GLU A 443 -23.11 -8.21 0.97
C GLU A 443 -23.78 -8.36 2.35
N ILE A 444 -24.49 -9.49 2.59
CA ILE A 444 -25.07 -9.82 3.90
C ILE A 444 -24.00 -9.90 4.99
N HIS A 445 -22.87 -10.55 4.69
CA HIS A 445 -21.75 -10.69 5.61
C HIS A 445 -21.12 -9.33 5.95
N ASN A 446 -20.80 -8.51 4.93
CA ASN A 446 -20.18 -7.21 5.14
C ASN A 446 -21.13 -6.23 5.81
N GLY A 447 -22.41 -6.19 5.40
CA GLY A 447 -23.42 -5.37 6.04
C GLY A 447 -23.56 -5.68 7.53
N ALA A 448 -23.56 -6.98 7.90
CA ALA A 448 -23.60 -7.37 9.30
C ALA A 448 -22.36 -6.88 10.06
N ILE A 449 -21.15 -7.00 9.48
CA ILE A 449 -19.93 -6.49 10.10
C ILE A 449 -19.99 -4.97 10.27
N ASP A 450 -20.47 -4.25 9.25
CA ASP A 450 -20.60 -2.79 9.27
C ASP A 450 -21.63 -2.33 10.32
N GLU A 451 -22.70 -3.11 10.53
CA GLU A 451 -23.67 -2.95 11.64
C GLU A 451 -23.11 -3.37 13.01
N GLY A 452 -21.89 -3.92 13.05
CA GLY A 452 -21.20 -4.31 14.28
C GLY A 452 -21.39 -5.75 14.75
N PHE A 453 -21.95 -6.61 13.90
CA PHE A 453 -22.11 -8.03 14.17
C PHE A 453 -20.76 -8.75 14.29
N ILE A 454 -20.62 -9.58 15.34
CA ILE A 454 -19.37 -10.32 15.63
C ILE A 454 -19.54 -11.80 15.27
N LEU A 455 -18.84 -12.23 14.21
CA LEU A 455 -18.84 -13.59 13.63
C LEU A 455 -18.12 -14.66 14.46
#